data_AF-A0A949FTG3-F1
#
_entry.id   AF-A0A949FTG3-F1
#
_cell.length_a   1.000
_cell.length_b   1.000
_cell.length_c   1.000
_cell.angle_alpha   90.00
_cell.angle_beta   90.00
_cell.angle_gamma   90.00
#
_symmetry.space_group_name_H-M   'P 1'
#
loop_
_entity.id
_entity.type
_entity.pdbx_description
1 polymer ?
#
loop_
_entity_poly.entity_id
_entity_poly.type
_entity_poly.pdbx_seq_one_letter_code
_entity_poly.pdbx_strand_id
1 'polypeptide(L)'
;MSTGYVLVFAILVLGGVIATVGDRLGTRVGKARLSLFNLRPRNTAVVVTVITGTVISATTLTILFLADSQLRTGLFELGKIQDDLVASRKELEDSITEKEMVRRQLLQVKSEQKQLERDKTLTQQQLAAVSNQTKQLRTEIHRLQTSRQELVEQREQLIASSQKELSRRNQAIEELQTRSDIEITKRNQEIKRRQEQLRKLEREQQGLEDQLSILRQGVLDFRQNPIAIFRGQSLASGVIRAQSETIARQAIEQLLREANRMAILYTQSPANSTGQPTEQLVQITISEVDRLIQQITSGRDSYVRIIAAGNYVWGEGAIRVVADINPYRVLYQKGEILATVPLELKVGDRPQLQLQIEKLVELTKLNARQIGYRGDQLQIGDGRLETLIRFVNNLPTKTQPIQLKSIASESIYTAGLLKIELVAIENNRVLIRTDDLPIDPISKRSIHILNPT
;
A
#
# COMPACT_ATOMS: atom_id res chain seq x y z
N MET A 1 -3.11 -34.21 150.85
CA MET A 1 -3.71 -33.46 151.97
C MET A 1 -4.08 -34.34 153.16
N SER A 2 -4.40 -35.63 153.01
CA SER A 2 -4.81 -36.50 154.13
C SER A 2 -3.68 -37.17 154.93
N THR A 3 -2.52 -37.46 154.32
CA THR A 3 -1.40 -38.16 154.99
C THR A 3 -0.56 -37.27 155.91
N GLY A 4 -0.38 -35.99 155.57
CA GLY A 4 0.43 -35.06 156.37
C GLY A 4 -0.14 -34.82 157.76
N TYR A 5 -1.45 -34.64 157.88
CA TYR A 5 -2.11 -34.47 159.18
C TYR A 5 -2.04 -35.73 160.04
N VAL A 6 -2.14 -36.93 159.44
CA VAL A 6 -2.01 -38.20 160.17
C VAL A 6 -0.59 -38.36 160.74
N LEU A 7 0.43 -38.03 159.95
CA LEU A 7 1.83 -38.11 160.40
C LEU A 7 2.12 -37.09 161.51
N VAL A 8 1.66 -35.85 161.35
CA VAL A 8 1.80 -34.81 162.38
C VAL A 8 1.07 -35.22 163.66
N PHE A 9 -0.17 -35.73 163.56
CA PHE A 9 -0.94 -36.20 164.72
C PHE A 9 -0.26 -37.38 165.44
N ALA A 10 0.26 -38.36 164.69
CA ALA A 10 1.00 -39.50 165.24
C ALA A 10 2.28 -39.05 165.97
N ILE A 11 3.05 -38.12 165.39
CA ILE A 11 4.26 -37.56 166.01
C ILE A 11 3.92 -36.78 167.28
N LEU A 12 2.80 -36.04 167.29
CA LEU A 12 2.36 -35.25 168.46
C LEU A 12 1.94 -36.16 169.62
N VAL A 13 1.20 -37.23 169.33
CA VAL A 13 0.82 -38.24 170.34
C VAL A 13 2.06 -38.97 170.86
N LEU A 14 2.94 -39.44 169.98
CA LEU A 14 4.17 -40.14 170.36
C LEU A 14 5.10 -39.21 171.17
N GLY A 15 5.22 -37.95 170.78
CA GLY A 15 5.97 -36.92 171.50
C GLY A 15 5.43 -36.69 172.91
N GLY A 16 4.11 -36.65 173.09
CA GLY A 16 3.47 -36.51 174.42
C GLY A 16 3.71 -37.73 175.32
N VAL A 17 3.66 -38.95 174.77
CA VAL A 17 3.97 -40.19 175.51
C VAL A 17 5.46 -40.25 175.90
N ILE A 18 6.36 -39.88 175.00
CA ILE A 18 7.80 -39.92 175.27
C ILE A 18 8.19 -38.83 176.28
N ALA A 19 7.59 -37.64 176.20
CA ALA A 19 7.83 -36.56 177.16
C ALA A 19 7.43 -36.96 178.59
N THR A 20 6.29 -37.63 178.76
CA THR A 20 5.83 -38.12 180.08
C THR A 20 6.71 -39.24 180.64
N VAL A 21 7.27 -40.10 179.80
CA VAL A 21 8.27 -41.11 180.22
C VAL A 21 9.60 -40.45 180.60
N GLY A 22 10.05 -39.46 179.82
CA GLY A 22 11.26 -38.69 180.10
C GLY A 22 11.21 -37.97 181.45
N ASP A 23 10.08 -37.34 181.77
CA ASP A 23 9.87 -36.64 183.05
C ASP A 23 9.80 -37.61 184.24
N ARG A 24 9.19 -38.79 184.04
CA ARG A 24 9.20 -39.87 185.05
C ARG A 24 10.59 -40.45 185.32
N LEU A 25 11.42 -40.58 184.28
CA LEU A 25 12.82 -41.00 184.42
C LEU A 25 13.62 -39.95 185.20
N GLY A 26 13.47 -38.66 184.86
CA GLY A 26 14.12 -37.56 185.58
C GLY A 26 13.73 -37.50 187.07
N THR A 27 12.44 -37.62 187.38
CA THR A 27 11.93 -37.55 188.78
C THR A 27 12.29 -38.79 189.62
N ARG A 28 12.32 -40.00 189.03
CA ARG A 28 12.78 -41.21 189.73
C ARG A 28 14.26 -41.16 190.07
N VAL A 29 15.10 -40.70 189.15
CA VAL A 29 16.54 -40.52 189.39
C VAL A 29 16.76 -39.47 190.49
N GLY A 30 15.95 -38.41 190.52
CA GLY A 30 15.98 -37.38 191.56
C GLY A 30 15.61 -37.88 192.97
N LYS A 31 14.63 -38.79 193.11
CA LYS A 31 14.26 -39.38 194.42
C LYS A 31 15.20 -40.49 194.89
N ALA A 32 15.84 -41.22 193.97
CA ALA A 32 16.77 -42.31 194.29
C ALA A 32 18.15 -41.86 194.80
N ARG A 33 18.42 -40.55 194.88
CA ARG A 33 19.73 -39.96 195.25
C ARG A 33 20.89 -40.53 194.43
N LEU A 34 20.65 -40.82 193.16
CA LEU A 34 21.67 -41.30 192.25
C LEU A 34 22.56 -40.14 191.81
N SER A 35 23.87 -40.32 191.97
CA SER A 35 24.91 -39.39 191.52
C SER A 35 25.49 -39.93 190.23
N LEU A 36 25.33 -39.20 189.13
CA LEU A 36 26.10 -39.43 187.92
C LEU A 36 27.25 -38.42 187.95
N PHE A 37 28.50 -38.89 187.96
CA PHE A 37 29.70 -38.06 187.99
C PHE A 37 29.78 -37.06 189.16
N ASN A 38 29.54 -37.51 190.40
CA ASN A 38 29.70 -36.72 191.63
C ASN A 38 28.81 -35.47 191.74
N LEU A 39 27.81 -35.32 190.87
CA LEU A 39 26.91 -34.17 190.88
C LEU A 39 25.86 -34.30 191.98
N ARG A 40 25.51 -33.16 192.59
CA ARG A 40 24.43 -33.06 193.56
C ARG A 40 23.16 -33.66 192.92
N PRO A 41 22.44 -34.61 193.56
CA PRO A 41 21.42 -35.43 192.91
C PRO A 41 20.34 -34.70 192.10
N ARG A 42 20.11 -33.41 192.35
CA ARG A 42 19.19 -32.55 191.59
C ARG A 42 19.69 -32.22 190.16
N ASN A 43 21.00 -32.07 189.94
CA ASN A 43 21.56 -31.62 188.64
C ASN A 43 21.73 -32.76 187.63
N THR A 44 22.03 -33.97 188.11
CA THR A 44 22.11 -35.18 187.27
C THR A 44 20.81 -35.44 186.52
N ALA A 45 19.67 -35.23 187.18
CA ALA A 45 18.35 -35.41 186.57
C ALA A 45 18.16 -34.49 185.34
N VAL A 46 18.63 -33.24 185.39
CA VAL A 46 18.46 -32.25 184.31
C VAL A 46 19.26 -32.62 183.06
N VAL A 47 20.52 -33.05 183.23
CA VAL A 47 21.42 -33.38 182.11
C VAL A 47 20.88 -34.55 181.29
N VAL A 48 20.37 -35.58 181.98
CA VAL A 48 19.76 -36.73 181.31
C VAL A 48 18.55 -36.27 180.47
N THR A 49 17.73 -35.34 180.97
CA THR A 49 16.57 -34.82 180.23
C THR A 49 16.97 -34.10 178.93
N VAL A 50 18.00 -33.26 178.94
CA VAL A 50 18.44 -32.51 177.74
C VAL A 50 18.96 -33.46 176.65
N ILE A 51 19.82 -34.42 177.02
CA ILE A 51 20.36 -35.40 176.06
C ILE A 51 19.22 -36.21 175.44
N THR A 52 18.26 -36.64 176.25
CA THR A 52 17.08 -37.35 175.75
C THR A 52 16.28 -36.47 174.79
N GLY A 53 16.09 -35.19 175.11
CA GLY A 53 15.43 -34.21 174.24
C GLY A 53 16.12 -34.02 172.89
N THR A 54 17.46 -33.90 172.86
CA THR A 54 18.22 -33.76 171.60
C THR A 54 18.14 -35.01 170.73
N VAL A 55 18.26 -36.19 171.35
CA VAL A 55 18.13 -37.47 170.63
C VAL A 55 16.74 -37.60 170.01
N ILE A 56 15.68 -37.18 170.72
CA ILE A 56 14.32 -37.17 170.17
C ILE A 56 14.21 -36.23 168.96
N SER A 57 14.69 -34.98 169.06
CA SER A 57 14.60 -34.02 167.94
C SER A 57 15.39 -34.48 166.72
N ALA A 58 16.61 -35.00 166.90
CA ALA A 58 17.42 -35.54 165.80
C ALA A 58 16.75 -36.75 165.13
N THR A 59 16.17 -37.65 165.94
CA THR A 59 15.41 -38.80 165.44
C THR A 59 14.17 -38.34 164.68
N THR A 60 13.47 -37.33 165.17
CA THR A 60 12.26 -36.77 164.50
C THR A 60 12.60 -36.17 163.15
N LEU A 61 13.68 -35.37 163.07
CA LEU A 61 14.12 -34.76 161.81
C LEU A 61 14.57 -35.83 160.81
N THR A 62 15.31 -36.84 161.27
CA THR A 62 15.77 -37.95 160.42
C THR A 62 14.58 -38.75 159.86
N ILE A 63 13.58 -39.02 160.70
CA ILE A 63 12.34 -39.68 160.26
C ILE A 63 11.60 -38.80 159.24
N LEU A 64 11.49 -37.49 159.47
CA LEU A 64 10.82 -36.58 158.53
C LEU A 64 11.50 -36.60 157.14
N PHE A 65 12.83 -36.59 157.13
CA PHE A 65 13.63 -36.62 155.90
C PHE A 65 13.56 -37.98 155.18
N LEU A 66 13.40 -39.07 155.94
CA LEU A 66 13.22 -40.43 155.41
C LEU A 66 11.80 -40.68 154.88
N ALA A 67 10.79 -40.22 155.62
CA ALA A 67 9.37 -40.45 155.32
C ALA A 67 8.85 -39.53 154.21
N ASP A 68 9.38 -38.30 154.11
CA ASP A 68 8.91 -37.34 153.13
C ASP A 68 9.87 -37.22 151.95
N SER A 69 9.48 -37.84 150.83
CA SER A 69 10.21 -37.74 149.57
C SER A 69 10.18 -36.31 148.98
N GLN A 70 9.13 -35.52 149.23
CA GLN A 70 9.00 -34.16 148.69
C GLN A 70 9.99 -33.19 149.32
N LEU A 71 10.26 -33.34 150.62
CA LEU A 71 11.26 -32.54 151.33
C LEU A 71 12.68 -32.81 150.82
N ARG A 72 12.96 -34.05 150.37
CA ARG A 72 14.25 -34.45 149.78
C ARG A 72 14.43 -33.91 148.36
N THR A 73 13.38 -33.96 147.54
CA THR A 73 13.36 -33.44 146.16
C THR A 73 13.44 -31.91 146.12
N GLY A 74 12.76 -31.21 147.03
CA GLY A 74 12.72 -29.74 147.06
C GLY A 74 14.04 -29.04 147.42
N LEU A 75 14.94 -29.70 148.17
CA LEU A 75 16.20 -29.09 148.61
C LEU A 75 17.36 -29.24 147.60
N PHE A 76 17.28 -30.17 146.64
CA PHE A 76 18.38 -30.51 145.72
C PHE A 76 18.12 -30.25 144.21
N GLU A 77 16.90 -29.91 143.77
CA GLU A 77 16.57 -29.80 142.33
C GLU A 77 16.45 -28.38 141.75
N LEU A 78 16.62 -27.32 142.54
CA LEU A 78 16.46 -25.92 142.09
C LEU A 78 17.42 -25.50 140.95
N GLY A 79 18.62 -26.06 140.88
CA GLY A 79 19.59 -25.77 139.80
C GLY A 79 19.14 -26.33 138.44
N LYS A 80 18.62 -27.57 138.42
CA LYS A 80 18.15 -28.21 137.18
C LYS A 80 16.97 -27.46 136.55
N ILE A 81 16.06 -26.94 137.37
CA ILE A 81 14.89 -26.19 136.89
C ILE A 81 15.31 -24.83 136.27
N GLN A 82 16.35 -24.17 136.79
CA GLN A 82 16.89 -22.95 136.17
C GLN A 82 17.61 -23.24 134.85
N ASP A 83 18.41 -24.31 134.81
CA ASP A 83 19.09 -24.74 133.58
C ASP A 83 18.09 -25.13 132.49
N ASP A 84 17.03 -25.87 132.83
CA ASP A 84 15.95 -26.24 131.91
C ASP A 84 15.16 -25.01 131.42
N LEU A 85 14.96 -23.99 132.27
CA LEU A 85 14.32 -22.73 131.87
C LEU A 85 15.18 -21.90 130.91
N VAL A 86 16.50 -21.86 131.13
CA VAL A 86 17.44 -21.18 130.22
C VAL A 86 17.53 -21.93 128.90
N ALA A 87 17.62 -23.26 128.93
CA ALA A 87 17.62 -24.11 127.74
C ALA A 87 16.31 -23.96 126.94
N SER A 88 15.15 -24.02 127.61
CA SER A 88 13.84 -23.88 126.96
C SER A 88 13.62 -22.48 126.38
N ARG A 89 14.10 -21.41 127.05
CA ARG A 89 14.05 -20.05 126.50
C ARG A 89 14.93 -19.91 125.26
N LYS A 90 16.12 -20.51 125.28
CA LYS A 90 17.03 -20.53 124.14
C LYS A 90 16.45 -21.32 122.95
N GLU A 91 15.88 -22.49 123.20
CA GLU A 91 15.22 -23.30 122.17
C GLU A 91 13.99 -22.59 121.58
N LEU A 92 13.24 -21.85 122.40
CA LEU A 92 12.14 -21.00 121.94
C LEU A 92 12.64 -19.84 121.07
N GLU A 93 13.73 -19.18 121.46
CA GLU A 93 14.36 -18.11 120.68
C GLU A 93 14.90 -18.64 119.34
N ASP A 94 15.61 -19.76 119.35
CA ASP A 94 16.11 -20.44 118.16
C ASP A 94 14.95 -20.83 117.22
N SER A 95 13.86 -21.40 117.76
CA SER A 95 12.66 -21.74 116.98
C SER A 95 11.95 -20.52 116.39
N ILE A 96 11.92 -19.39 117.10
CA ILE A 96 11.37 -18.13 116.60
C ILE A 96 12.23 -17.62 115.43
N THR A 97 13.56 -17.63 115.57
CA THR A 97 14.47 -17.18 114.51
C THR A 97 14.42 -18.08 113.28
N GLU A 98 14.33 -19.40 113.45
CA GLU A 98 14.16 -20.36 112.37
C GLU A 98 12.83 -20.13 111.64
N LYS A 99 11.73 -19.99 112.38
CA LYS A 99 10.41 -19.69 111.81
C LYS A 99 10.41 -18.36 111.06
N GLU A 100 11.11 -17.34 111.54
CA GLU A 100 11.27 -16.07 110.83
C GLU A 100 12.12 -16.20 109.56
N MET A 101 13.19 -17.01 109.57
CA MET A 101 14.00 -17.28 108.38
C MET A 101 13.18 -18.04 107.32
N VAL A 102 12.48 -19.11 107.71
CA VAL A 102 11.60 -19.87 106.81
C VAL A 102 10.48 -18.99 106.29
N ARG A 103 9.89 -18.13 107.12
CA ARG A 103 8.87 -17.15 106.68
C ARG A 103 9.42 -16.18 105.65
N ARG A 104 10.65 -15.68 105.84
CA ARG A 104 11.33 -14.81 104.87
C ARG A 104 11.61 -15.54 103.55
N GLN A 105 12.10 -16.79 103.60
CA GLN A 105 12.31 -17.61 102.41
C GLN A 105 10.98 -17.88 101.67
N LEU A 106 9.91 -18.20 102.39
CA LEU A 106 8.59 -18.45 101.78
C LEU A 106 8.03 -17.19 101.13
N LEU A 107 8.23 -16.02 101.76
CA LEU A 107 7.88 -14.73 101.15
C LEU A 107 8.70 -14.45 99.89
N GLN A 108 10.01 -14.74 99.91
CA GLN A 108 10.89 -14.59 98.76
C GLN A 108 10.47 -15.52 97.61
N VAL A 109 10.29 -16.81 97.87
CA VAL A 109 9.84 -17.79 96.87
C VAL A 109 8.45 -17.43 96.34
N LYS A 110 7.52 -16.95 97.18
CA LYS A 110 6.22 -16.44 96.70
C LYS A 110 6.39 -15.23 95.79
N SER A 111 7.33 -14.34 96.09
CA SER A 111 7.60 -13.16 95.26
C SER A 111 8.22 -13.56 93.92
N GLU A 112 9.16 -14.50 93.92
CA GLU A 112 9.78 -15.07 92.72
C GLU A 112 8.77 -15.83 91.87
N GLN A 113 7.91 -16.67 92.48
CA GLN A 113 6.84 -17.36 91.77
C GLN A 113 5.86 -16.37 91.13
N LYS A 114 5.49 -15.30 91.84
CA LYS A 114 4.63 -14.24 91.31
C LYS A 114 5.29 -13.48 90.15
N GLN A 115 6.61 -13.26 90.19
CA GLN A 115 7.35 -12.70 89.08
C GLN A 115 7.39 -13.66 87.89
N LEU A 116 7.69 -14.94 88.12
CA LEU A 116 7.74 -15.95 87.08
C LEU A 116 6.38 -16.16 86.41
N GLU A 117 5.28 -16.10 87.17
CA GLU A 117 3.93 -16.14 86.60
C GLU A 117 3.63 -14.93 85.72
N ARG A 118 4.07 -13.72 86.13
CA ARG A 118 3.97 -12.51 85.31
C ARG A 118 4.80 -12.63 84.04
N ASP A 119 6.04 -13.11 84.15
CA ASP A 119 6.94 -13.28 83.01
C ASP A 119 6.40 -14.34 82.05
N LYS A 120 5.92 -15.48 82.56
CA LYS A 120 5.25 -16.50 81.75
C LYS A 120 4.04 -15.93 81.02
N THR A 121 3.22 -15.11 81.69
CA THR A 121 2.05 -14.47 81.09
C THR A 121 2.49 -13.47 80.00
N LEU A 122 3.51 -12.66 80.25
CA LEU A 122 4.09 -11.72 79.28
C LEU A 122 4.66 -12.46 78.06
N THR A 123 5.43 -13.53 78.27
CA THR A 123 5.98 -14.35 77.18
C THR A 123 4.87 -15.03 76.39
N GLN A 124 3.82 -15.53 77.04
CA GLN A 124 2.66 -16.10 76.33
C GLN A 124 1.93 -15.04 75.49
N GLN A 125 1.77 -13.82 76.01
CA GLN A 125 1.20 -12.70 75.26
C GLN A 125 2.08 -12.32 74.06
N GLN A 126 3.40 -12.23 74.25
CA GLN A 126 4.35 -11.97 73.17
C GLN A 126 4.33 -13.08 72.11
N LEU A 127 4.32 -14.35 72.51
CA LEU A 127 4.25 -15.48 71.59
C LEU A 127 2.93 -15.48 70.80
N ALA A 128 1.81 -15.17 71.47
CA ALA A 128 0.52 -15.01 70.81
C ALA A 128 0.53 -13.85 69.80
N ALA A 129 1.12 -12.71 70.16
CA ALA A 129 1.26 -11.55 69.28
C ALA A 129 2.13 -11.87 68.05
N VAL A 130 3.31 -12.49 68.25
CA VAL A 130 4.21 -12.90 67.17
C VAL A 130 3.58 -13.99 66.29
N SER A 131 2.86 -14.95 66.88
CA SER A 131 2.10 -15.97 66.14
C SER A 131 1.03 -15.32 65.26
N ASN A 132 0.29 -14.33 65.78
CA ASN A 132 -0.71 -13.59 65.02
C ASN A 132 -0.07 -12.78 63.88
N GLN A 133 1.05 -12.09 64.13
CA GLN A 133 1.82 -11.39 63.09
C GLN A 133 2.31 -12.35 62.01
N THR A 134 2.83 -13.52 62.39
CA THR A 134 3.29 -14.54 61.44
C THR A 134 2.14 -15.07 60.58
N LYS A 135 0.95 -15.25 61.16
CA LYS A 135 -0.26 -15.62 60.41
C LYS A 135 -0.69 -14.52 59.44
N GLN A 136 -0.67 -13.26 59.86
CA GLN A 136 -0.98 -12.11 58.99
C GLN A 136 0.00 -12.02 57.82
N LEU A 137 1.31 -12.06 58.11
CA LEU A 137 2.36 -12.03 57.09
C LEU A 137 2.26 -13.20 56.11
N ARG A 138 1.95 -14.42 56.57
CA ARG A 138 1.72 -15.57 55.68
C ARG A 138 0.54 -15.35 54.74
N THR A 139 -0.58 -14.83 55.26
CA THR A 139 -1.75 -14.50 54.45
C THR A 139 -1.42 -13.42 53.42
N GLU A 140 -0.66 -12.40 53.82
CA GLU A 140 -0.26 -11.31 52.94
C GLU A 140 0.73 -11.77 51.85
N ILE A 141 1.70 -12.62 52.20
CA ILE A 141 2.59 -13.27 51.22
C ILE A 141 1.77 -14.08 50.21
N HIS A 142 0.82 -14.90 50.66
CA HIS A 142 -0.04 -15.66 49.75
C HIS A 142 -0.88 -14.76 48.84
N ARG A 143 -1.43 -13.67 49.38
CA ARG A 143 -2.19 -12.68 48.59
C ARG A 143 -1.29 -12.00 47.54
N LEU A 144 -0.08 -11.61 47.92
CA LEU A 144 0.90 -11.00 47.01
C LEU A 144 1.37 -11.98 45.93
N GLN A 145 1.58 -13.26 46.28
CA GLN A 145 1.93 -14.30 45.31
C GLN A 145 0.81 -14.51 44.30
N THR A 146 -0.45 -14.56 44.76
CA THR A 146 -1.62 -14.72 43.87
C THR A 146 -1.76 -13.51 42.94
N SER A 147 -1.68 -12.29 43.50
CA SER A 147 -1.74 -11.06 42.70
C SER A 147 -0.58 -10.97 41.69
N ARG A 148 0.63 -11.40 42.06
CA ARG A 148 1.76 -11.48 41.14
C ARG A 148 1.51 -12.47 40.01
N GLN A 149 0.92 -13.63 40.30
CA GLN A 149 0.58 -14.63 39.29
C GLN A 149 -0.45 -14.08 38.30
N GLU A 150 -1.51 -13.45 38.78
CA GLU A 150 -2.53 -12.80 37.94
C GLU A 150 -1.91 -11.70 37.06
N LEU A 151 -1.01 -10.88 37.61
CA LEU A 151 -0.31 -9.84 36.84
C LEU A 151 0.62 -10.42 35.76
N VAL A 152 1.27 -11.55 36.03
CA VAL A 152 2.10 -12.24 35.04
C VAL A 152 1.24 -12.77 33.90
N GLU A 153 0.11 -13.41 34.21
CA GLU A 153 -0.84 -13.89 33.20
C GLU A 153 -1.43 -12.76 32.36
N GLN A 154 -1.83 -11.65 32.98
CA GLN A 154 -2.29 -10.46 32.26
C GLN A 154 -1.20 -9.89 31.34
N ARG A 155 0.05 -9.83 31.81
CA ARG A 155 1.19 -9.37 31.01
C ARG A 155 1.44 -10.30 29.82
N GLU A 156 1.40 -11.61 30.01
CA GLU A 156 1.58 -12.58 28.93
C GLU A 156 0.47 -12.48 27.88
N GLN A 157 -0.79 -12.32 28.31
CA GLN A 157 -1.92 -12.08 27.41
C GLN A 157 -1.77 -10.77 26.62
N LEU A 158 -1.30 -9.70 27.28
CA LEU A 158 -1.05 -8.42 26.62
C LEU A 158 0.09 -8.53 25.60
N ILE A 159 1.17 -9.22 25.94
CA ILE A 159 2.29 -9.48 25.02
C ILE A 159 1.79 -10.28 23.82
N ALA A 160 1.03 -11.35 24.04
CA ALA A 160 0.50 -12.19 22.96
C ALA A 160 -0.46 -11.41 22.04
N SER A 161 -1.33 -10.57 22.60
CA SER A 161 -2.24 -9.74 21.81
C SER A 161 -1.49 -8.66 21.02
N SER A 162 -0.52 -7.99 21.64
CA SER A 162 0.34 -7.00 20.98
C SER A 162 1.18 -7.63 19.85
N GLN A 163 1.77 -8.81 20.09
CA GLN A 163 2.54 -9.55 19.08
C GLN A 163 1.68 -9.91 17.87
N LYS A 164 0.44 -10.35 18.11
CA LYS A 164 -0.54 -10.67 17.06
C LYS A 164 -0.94 -9.43 16.27
N GLU A 165 -1.13 -8.29 16.93
CA GLU A 165 -1.43 -7.04 16.27
C GLU A 165 -0.25 -6.53 15.43
N LEU A 166 0.98 -6.58 15.97
CA LEU A 166 2.20 -6.23 15.24
C LEU A 166 2.40 -7.11 14.01
N SER A 167 2.17 -8.43 14.12
CA SER A 167 2.24 -9.34 12.98
C SER A 167 1.22 -8.98 11.90
N ARG A 168 -0.01 -8.64 12.27
CA ARG A 168 -1.05 -8.20 11.33
C ARG A 168 -0.70 -6.88 10.66
N ARG A 169 -0.21 -5.91 11.42
CA ARG A 169 0.23 -4.61 10.89
C ARG A 169 1.40 -4.78 9.92
N ASN A 170 2.38 -5.62 10.26
CA ASN A 170 3.52 -5.91 9.39
C ASN A 170 3.08 -6.56 8.07
N GLN A 171 2.20 -7.55 8.12
CA GLN A 171 1.61 -8.15 6.90
C GLN A 171 0.86 -7.11 6.06
N ALA A 172 0.05 -6.26 6.68
CA ALA A 172 -0.67 -5.21 5.97
C ALA A 172 0.29 -4.18 5.32
N ILE A 173 1.38 -3.83 6.00
CA ILE A 173 2.42 -2.93 5.46
C ILE A 173 3.11 -3.58 4.26
N GLU A 174 3.47 -4.86 4.36
CA GLU A 174 4.12 -5.61 3.27
C GLU A 174 3.20 -5.75 2.04
N GLU A 175 1.92 -6.03 2.26
CA GLU A 175 0.90 -6.04 1.19
C GLU A 175 0.74 -4.67 0.54
N LEU A 176 0.70 -3.59 1.33
CA LEU A 176 0.59 -2.22 0.80
C LEU A 176 1.84 -1.82 0.01
N GLN A 177 3.03 -2.17 0.48
CA GLN A 177 4.30 -1.93 -0.23
C GLN A 177 4.31 -2.67 -1.57
N THR A 178 3.98 -3.96 -1.56
CA THR A 178 3.91 -4.77 -2.79
C THR A 178 2.92 -4.20 -3.80
N ARG A 179 1.72 -3.78 -3.35
CA ARG A 179 0.72 -3.13 -4.20
C ARG A 179 1.24 -1.81 -4.79
N SER A 180 1.88 -0.99 -3.97
CA SER A 180 2.45 0.29 -4.39
C SER A 180 3.56 0.09 -5.44
N ASP A 181 4.44 -0.88 -5.24
CA ASP A 181 5.53 -1.18 -6.17
C ASP A 181 5.02 -1.64 -7.54
N ILE A 182 3.98 -2.48 -7.55
CA ILE A 182 3.30 -2.89 -8.78
C ILE A 182 2.68 -1.67 -9.48
N GLU A 183 2.00 -0.79 -8.74
CA GLU A 183 1.37 0.40 -9.32
C GLU A 183 2.39 1.39 -9.88
N ILE A 184 3.48 1.64 -9.15
CA ILE A 184 4.58 2.50 -9.61
C ILE A 184 5.19 1.93 -10.89
N THR A 185 5.44 0.63 -10.94
CA THR A 185 6.00 -0.03 -12.14
C THR A 185 5.07 0.12 -13.33
N LYS A 186 3.76 -0.07 -13.13
CA LYS A 186 2.74 0.10 -14.18
C LYS A 186 2.68 1.55 -14.67
N ARG A 187 2.68 2.53 -13.77
CA ARG A 187 2.68 3.96 -14.11
C ARG A 187 3.95 4.35 -14.86
N ASN A 188 5.11 3.85 -14.45
CA ASN A 188 6.39 4.13 -15.12
C ASN A 188 6.40 3.58 -16.56
N GLN A 189 5.86 2.38 -16.78
CA GLN A 189 5.69 1.84 -18.12
C GLN A 189 4.74 2.68 -18.98
N GLU A 190 3.64 3.15 -18.40
CA GLU A 190 2.68 4.01 -19.11
C GLU A 190 3.27 5.37 -19.46
N ILE A 191 3.98 6.01 -18.52
CA ILE A 191 4.70 7.27 -18.76
C ILE A 191 5.70 7.10 -19.91
N LYS A 192 6.48 6.01 -19.91
CA LYS A 192 7.42 5.72 -20.99
C LYS A 192 6.74 5.61 -22.36
N ARG A 193 5.62 4.87 -22.44
CA ARG A 193 4.80 4.76 -23.67
C ARG A 193 4.27 6.12 -24.13
N ARG A 194 3.76 6.94 -23.20
CA ARG A 194 3.26 8.29 -23.51
C ARG A 194 4.38 9.21 -23.99
N GLN A 195 5.58 9.13 -23.41
CA GLN A 195 6.75 9.88 -23.88
C GLN A 195 7.17 9.48 -25.29
N GLU A 196 7.15 8.17 -25.60
CA GLU A 196 7.43 7.69 -26.96
C GLU A 196 6.39 8.18 -27.97
N GLN A 197 5.10 8.17 -27.60
CA GLN A 197 4.02 8.73 -28.42
C GLN A 197 4.17 10.23 -28.64
N LEU A 198 4.47 11.00 -27.60
CA LEU A 198 4.71 12.45 -27.71
C LEU A 198 5.87 12.74 -28.68
N ARG A 199 7.00 12.06 -28.52
CA ARG A 199 8.14 12.20 -29.46
C ARG A 199 7.81 11.83 -30.89
N LYS A 200 6.83 10.94 -31.11
CA LYS A 200 6.37 10.58 -32.45
C LYS A 200 5.49 11.69 -33.02
N LEU A 201 4.53 12.18 -32.23
CA LEU A 201 3.63 13.26 -32.61
C LEU A 201 4.39 14.56 -32.88
N GLU A 202 5.39 14.89 -32.06
CA GLU A 202 6.28 16.06 -32.29
C GLU A 202 7.01 15.94 -33.64
N ARG A 203 7.53 14.75 -33.98
CA ARG A 203 8.16 14.51 -35.28
C ARG A 203 7.18 14.59 -36.45
N GLU A 204 5.97 14.06 -36.27
CA GLU A 204 4.90 14.17 -37.27
C GLU A 204 4.48 15.62 -37.49
N GLN A 205 4.29 16.39 -36.40
CA GLN A 205 3.96 17.80 -36.46
C GLN A 205 5.04 18.60 -37.18
N GLN A 206 6.31 18.39 -36.84
CA GLN A 206 7.41 19.10 -37.48
C GLN A 206 7.49 18.78 -38.98
N GLY A 207 7.29 17.52 -39.37
CA GLY A 207 7.20 17.14 -40.78
C GLY A 207 6.03 17.79 -41.53
N LEU A 208 4.87 17.96 -40.87
CA LEU A 208 3.72 18.66 -41.45
C LEU A 208 3.97 20.17 -41.59
N GLU A 209 4.63 20.78 -40.62
CA GLU A 209 5.03 22.20 -40.68
C GLU A 209 6.00 22.46 -41.84
N ASP A 210 6.98 21.59 -42.05
CA ASP A 210 7.90 21.66 -43.19
C ASP A 210 7.15 21.55 -44.52
N GLN A 211 6.21 20.60 -44.65
CA GLN A 211 5.38 20.45 -45.84
C GLN A 211 4.50 21.68 -46.10
N LEU A 212 3.91 22.25 -45.07
CA LEU A 212 3.07 23.44 -45.19
C LEU A 212 3.90 24.65 -45.64
N SER A 213 5.14 24.77 -45.15
CA SER A 213 6.08 25.82 -45.58
C SER A 213 6.40 25.70 -47.07
N ILE A 214 6.78 24.51 -47.53
CA ILE A 214 7.06 24.22 -48.95
C ILE A 214 5.84 24.53 -49.82
N LEU A 215 4.64 24.11 -49.39
CA LEU A 215 3.42 24.34 -50.14
C LEU A 215 3.07 25.83 -50.23
N ARG A 216 3.21 26.58 -49.12
CA ARG A 216 2.98 28.04 -49.11
C ARG A 216 3.95 28.76 -50.05
N GLN A 217 5.22 28.37 -50.04
CA GLN A 217 6.22 28.94 -50.94
C GLN A 217 5.87 28.63 -52.41
N GLY A 218 5.55 27.38 -52.74
CA GLY A 218 5.15 26.99 -54.09
C GLY A 218 3.90 27.74 -54.59
N VAL A 219 2.87 27.92 -53.75
CA VAL A 219 1.66 28.69 -54.12
C VAL A 219 1.97 30.16 -54.39
N LEU A 220 2.92 30.76 -53.68
CA LEU A 220 3.37 32.13 -53.93
C LEU A 220 4.13 32.24 -55.26
N ASP A 221 4.93 31.24 -55.62
CA ASP A 221 5.65 31.19 -56.89
C ASP A 221 4.68 31.05 -58.08
N PHE A 222 3.64 30.21 -57.96
CA PHE A 222 2.61 30.07 -59.00
C PHE A 222 1.72 31.30 -59.19
N ARG A 223 1.62 32.18 -58.18
CA ARG A 223 0.81 33.41 -58.27
C ARG A 223 1.49 34.53 -59.04
N GLN A 224 2.82 34.53 -59.15
CA GLN A 224 3.56 35.65 -59.75
C GLN A 224 3.70 35.55 -61.27
N ASN A 225 3.71 34.34 -61.85
CA ASN A 225 3.69 34.12 -63.30
C ASN A 225 2.77 32.94 -63.66
N PRO A 226 1.63 33.15 -64.34
CA PRO A 226 0.74 32.04 -64.72
C PRO A 226 1.46 31.02 -65.61
N ILE A 227 1.02 29.76 -65.60
CA ILE A 227 1.50 28.77 -66.57
C ILE A 227 0.92 29.12 -67.94
N ALA A 228 1.80 29.30 -68.92
CA ALA A 228 1.49 29.61 -70.31
C ALA A 228 1.47 28.36 -71.20
N ILE A 229 2.38 27.40 -70.94
CA ILE A 229 2.47 26.13 -71.66
C ILE A 229 2.51 24.99 -70.65
N PHE A 230 1.65 24.00 -70.84
CA PHE A 230 1.65 22.80 -70.00
C PHE A 230 2.59 21.73 -70.55
N ARG A 231 3.16 20.93 -69.65
CA ARG A 231 3.93 19.74 -70.01
C ARG A 231 3.09 18.81 -70.88
N GLY A 232 3.65 18.37 -72.00
CA GLY A 232 2.98 17.49 -72.97
C GLY A 232 2.07 18.21 -73.96
N GLN A 233 1.88 19.53 -73.84
CA GLN A 233 1.16 20.32 -74.83
C GLN A 233 1.91 20.28 -76.17
N SER A 234 1.17 20.03 -77.25
CA SER A 234 1.69 20.02 -78.62
C SER A 234 1.90 21.45 -79.11
N LEU A 235 3.14 21.80 -79.43
CA LEU A 235 3.51 23.11 -79.97
C LEU A 235 3.49 23.11 -81.49
N ALA A 236 3.85 21.99 -82.12
CA ALA A 236 3.67 21.78 -83.54
C ALA A 236 3.55 20.29 -83.85
N SER A 237 2.86 19.95 -84.94
CA SER A 237 2.73 18.57 -85.39
C SER A 237 2.61 18.49 -86.90
N GLY A 238 3.13 17.43 -87.50
CA GLY A 238 3.03 17.21 -88.94
C GLY A 238 3.24 15.76 -89.36
N VAL A 239 2.72 15.41 -90.52
CA VAL A 239 3.01 14.13 -91.19
C VAL A 239 4.21 14.35 -92.10
N ILE A 240 5.27 13.58 -91.86
CA ILE A 240 6.55 13.69 -92.56
C ILE A 240 6.82 12.39 -93.29
N ARG A 241 7.14 12.51 -94.58
CA ARG A 241 7.67 11.43 -95.40
C ARG A 241 9.03 11.85 -95.92
N ALA A 242 10.08 11.24 -95.40
CA ALA A 242 11.45 11.54 -95.82
C ALA A 242 12.10 10.29 -96.42
N GLN A 243 12.61 10.43 -97.64
CA GLN A 243 13.35 9.37 -98.34
C GLN A 243 14.88 9.56 -98.24
N SER A 244 15.32 10.68 -97.65
CA SER A 244 16.72 11.00 -97.41
C SER A 244 16.86 11.83 -96.13
N GLU A 245 18.05 11.79 -95.53
CA GLU A 245 18.35 12.57 -94.32
C GLU A 245 18.22 14.09 -94.56
N THR A 246 18.50 14.57 -95.77
CA THR A 246 18.36 15.99 -96.13
C THR A 246 16.90 16.43 -96.07
N ILE A 247 15.98 15.64 -96.63
CA ILE A 247 14.54 15.93 -96.59
C ILE A 247 14.03 15.81 -95.14
N ALA A 248 14.50 14.83 -94.38
CA ALA A 248 14.17 14.67 -92.96
C ALA A 248 14.59 15.91 -92.15
N ARG A 249 15.84 16.39 -92.31
CA ARG A 249 16.34 17.60 -91.64
C ARG A 249 15.48 18.82 -91.96
N GLN A 250 15.21 19.07 -93.25
CA GLN A 250 14.38 20.21 -93.67
C GLN A 250 12.98 20.17 -93.07
N ALA A 251 12.34 19.01 -93.02
CA ALA A 251 11.00 18.84 -92.46
C ALA A 251 10.98 19.06 -90.93
N ILE A 252 11.98 18.55 -90.20
CA ILE A 252 12.11 18.75 -88.75
C ILE A 252 12.37 20.22 -88.43
N GLU A 253 13.23 20.89 -89.20
CA GLU A 253 13.49 22.32 -89.02
C GLU A 253 12.23 23.17 -89.24
N GLN A 254 11.42 22.85 -90.25
CA GLN A 254 10.12 23.48 -90.45
C GLN A 254 9.20 23.29 -89.24
N LEU A 255 9.16 22.07 -88.70
CA LEU A 255 8.34 21.73 -87.55
C LEU A 255 8.81 22.45 -86.26
N LEU A 256 10.11 22.55 -86.04
CA LEU A 256 10.69 23.27 -84.91
C LEU A 256 10.46 24.78 -85.02
N ARG A 257 10.53 25.36 -86.23
CA ARG A 257 10.18 26.77 -86.45
C ARG A 257 8.72 27.05 -86.11
N GLU A 258 7.81 26.15 -86.48
CA GLU A 258 6.40 26.28 -86.14
C GLU A 258 6.18 26.13 -84.62
N ALA A 259 6.84 25.16 -83.99
CA ALA A 259 6.78 25.01 -82.53
C ALA A 259 7.28 26.27 -81.81
N ASN A 260 8.32 26.91 -82.34
CA ASN A 260 8.86 28.15 -81.81
C ASN A 260 7.88 29.32 -81.94
N ARG A 261 7.15 29.43 -83.06
CA ARG A 261 6.08 30.43 -83.22
C ARG A 261 4.97 30.24 -82.21
N MET A 262 4.51 29.00 -82.02
CA MET A 262 3.47 28.68 -81.04
C MET A 262 3.94 28.93 -79.61
N ALA A 263 5.20 28.60 -79.30
CA ALA A 263 5.81 28.92 -78.02
C ALA A 263 5.78 30.43 -77.72
N ILE A 264 6.16 31.28 -78.68
CA ILE A 264 6.07 32.75 -78.57
C ILE A 264 4.62 33.18 -78.31
N LEU A 265 3.67 32.67 -79.09
CA LEU A 265 2.26 33.01 -78.95
C LEU A 265 1.69 32.65 -77.57
N TYR A 266 2.15 31.55 -76.97
CA TYR A 266 1.70 31.15 -75.64
C TYR A 266 2.38 31.92 -74.51
N THR A 267 3.67 32.27 -74.63
CA THR A 267 4.44 32.88 -73.52
C THR A 267 4.61 34.39 -73.63
N GLN A 268 4.34 35.01 -74.77
CA GLN A 268 4.54 36.45 -75.02
C GLN A 268 3.24 37.15 -75.47
N SER A 269 3.05 38.39 -75.04
CA SER A 269 1.90 39.21 -75.45
C SER A 269 2.11 39.78 -76.87
N PRO A 270 1.10 39.75 -77.77
CA PRO A 270 1.21 40.32 -79.12
C PRO A 270 1.64 41.79 -79.14
N ALA A 271 1.36 42.54 -78.07
CA ALA A 271 1.64 43.97 -77.96
C ALA A 271 3.14 44.34 -77.88
N ASN A 272 4.03 43.41 -77.51
CA ASN A 272 5.48 43.65 -77.40
C ASN A 272 6.27 43.13 -78.62
N SER A 273 5.59 42.63 -79.66
CA SER A 273 6.23 42.06 -80.85
C SER A 273 6.42 43.10 -81.97
N THR A 274 7.11 44.20 -81.68
CA THR A 274 7.64 45.11 -82.71
C THR A 274 8.99 44.62 -83.21
N GLY A 275 8.98 43.51 -83.94
CA GLY A 275 10.17 42.94 -84.56
C GLY A 275 9.93 41.52 -85.06
N GLN A 276 10.63 41.12 -86.12
CA GLN A 276 10.56 39.74 -86.60
C GLN A 276 10.90 38.76 -85.46
N PRO A 277 10.22 37.61 -85.33
CA PRO A 277 10.41 36.65 -84.25
C PRO A 277 11.73 35.89 -84.43
N THR A 278 12.84 36.54 -84.09
CA THR A 278 14.20 35.95 -84.09
C THR A 278 14.55 35.27 -82.77
N GLU A 279 13.69 35.32 -81.76
CA GLU A 279 13.91 34.60 -80.51
C GLU A 279 13.63 33.11 -80.70
N GLN A 280 14.67 32.28 -80.54
CA GLN A 280 14.54 30.84 -80.49
C GLN A 280 14.30 30.41 -79.04
N LEU A 281 13.03 30.37 -78.64
CA LEU A 281 12.63 29.86 -77.32
C LEU A 281 12.69 28.34 -77.26
N VAL A 282 12.36 27.66 -78.35
CA VAL A 282 12.30 26.19 -78.38
C VAL A 282 13.70 25.58 -78.42
N GLN A 283 14.00 24.77 -77.40
CA GLN A 283 15.26 24.05 -77.22
C GLN A 283 15.03 22.54 -77.30
N ILE A 284 15.73 21.87 -78.22
CA ILE A 284 15.76 20.42 -78.38
C ILE A 284 17.22 19.96 -78.43
N THR A 285 17.54 18.79 -77.87
CA THR A 285 18.92 18.31 -77.92
C THR A 285 19.28 17.82 -79.33
N ILE A 286 20.54 18.01 -79.73
CA ILE A 286 21.04 17.51 -81.02
C ILE A 286 20.83 15.99 -81.12
N SER A 287 21.03 15.27 -80.01
CA SER A 287 20.83 13.81 -79.94
C SER A 287 19.38 13.37 -80.19
N GLU A 288 18.39 14.20 -79.84
CA GLU A 288 16.97 13.93 -80.11
C GLU A 288 16.65 14.20 -81.57
N VAL A 289 17.21 15.27 -82.14
CA VAL A 289 17.07 15.60 -83.57
C VAL A 289 17.67 14.50 -84.45
N ASP A 290 18.89 14.03 -84.15
CA ASP A 290 19.52 12.97 -84.93
C ASP A 290 18.74 11.64 -84.81
N ARG A 291 18.21 11.31 -83.63
CA ARG A 291 17.32 10.14 -83.45
C ARG A 291 16.03 10.28 -84.27
N LEU A 292 15.43 11.47 -84.28
CA LEU A 292 14.25 11.77 -85.07
C LEU A 292 14.52 11.62 -86.57
N ILE A 293 15.65 12.13 -87.07
CA ILE A 293 16.08 11.97 -88.47
C ILE A 293 16.20 10.49 -88.84
N GLN A 294 16.91 9.71 -88.02
CA GLN A 294 17.10 8.27 -88.28
C GLN A 294 15.77 7.51 -88.34
N GLN A 295 14.80 7.84 -87.49
CA GLN A 295 13.51 7.17 -87.46
C GLN A 295 12.61 7.52 -88.66
N ILE A 296 12.62 8.78 -89.12
CA ILE A 296 11.74 9.23 -90.22
C ILE A 296 12.32 9.03 -91.63
N THR A 297 13.63 8.76 -91.76
CA THR A 297 14.30 8.51 -93.05
C THR A 297 13.95 7.15 -93.68
N SER A 298 13.07 6.38 -93.04
CA SER A 298 12.60 5.08 -93.53
C SER A 298 11.71 5.13 -94.79
N GLY A 299 11.37 6.32 -95.30
CA GLY A 299 10.49 6.51 -96.46
C GLY A 299 8.99 6.29 -96.20
N ARG A 300 8.64 5.93 -94.95
CA ARG A 300 7.25 5.73 -94.50
C ARG A 300 6.70 7.00 -93.88
N ASP A 301 5.40 7.21 -94.04
CA ASP A 301 4.71 8.35 -93.44
C ASP A 301 4.76 8.24 -91.91
N SER A 302 5.30 9.27 -91.26
CA SER A 302 5.47 9.34 -89.81
C SER A 302 4.80 10.60 -89.29
N TYR A 303 4.01 10.49 -88.24
CA TYR A 303 3.45 11.63 -87.53
C TYR A 303 4.39 12.05 -86.42
N VAL A 304 4.84 13.29 -86.47
CA VAL A 304 5.79 13.87 -85.52
C VAL A 304 5.12 15.02 -84.80
N ARG A 305 5.22 15.04 -83.47
CA ARG A 305 4.78 16.14 -82.62
C ARG A 305 5.97 16.68 -81.84
N ILE A 306 6.02 17.99 -81.71
CA ILE A 306 6.94 18.68 -80.80
C ILE A 306 6.12 19.07 -79.57
N ILE A 307 6.42 18.45 -78.44
CA ILE A 307 5.69 18.63 -77.18
C ILE A 307 6.57 19.28 -76.12
N ALA A 308 5.97 20.11 -75.27
CA ALA A 308 6.66 20.74 -74.15
C ALA A 308 7.14 19.72 -73.11
N ALA A 309 8.42 19.78 -72.71
CA ALA A 309 9.03 18.84 -71.77
C ALA A 309 8.65 19.13 -70.30
N GLY A 310 8.25 20.38 -70.00
CA GLY A 310 7.86 20.88 -68.70
C GLY A 310 6.70 21.87 -68.77
N ASN A 311 6.33 22.43 -67.62
CA ASN A 311 5.42 23.56 -67.55
C ASN A 311 6.25 24.84 -67.68
N TYR A 312 5.80 25.77 -68.52
CA TYR A 312 6.49 27.04 -68.77
C TYR A 312 5.56 28.21 -68.45
N VAL A 313 6.11 29.27 -67.89
CA VAL A 313 5.36 30.46 -67.46
C VAL A 313 5.44 31.59 -68.48
N TRP A 314 4.60 32.62 -68.32
CA TRP A 314 4.67 33.83 -69.14
C TRP A 314 6.06 34.49 -69.07
N GLY A 315 6.58 34.92 -70.21
CA GLY A 315 7.90 35.55 -70.33
C GLY A 315 9.11 34.61 -70.26
N GLU A 316 8.91 33.31 -70.11
CA GLU A 316 10.00 32.34 -70.07
C GLU A 316 10.65 32.17 -71.46
N GLY A 317 11.95 32.43 -71.55
CA GLY A 317 12.69 32.48 -72.83
C GLY A 317 13.28 31.14 -73.32
N ALA A 318 13.19 30.06 -72.53
CA ALA A 318 13.80 28.77 -72.87
C ALA A 318 12.83 27.60 -72.61
N ILE A 319 12.17 27.15 -73.68
CA ILE A 319 11.17 26.09 -73.66
C ILE A 319 11.79 24.81 -74.19
N ARG A 320 12.05 23.85 -73.29
CA ARG A 320 12.55 22.54 -73.71
C ARG A 320 11.42 21.73 -74.31
N VAL A 321 11.71 21.08 -75.43
CA VAL A 321 10.74 20.24 -76.14
C VAL A 321 11.29 18.85 -76.37
N VAL A 322 10.37 17.90 -76.53
CA VAL A 322 10.67 16.53 -76.93
C VAL A 322 9.88 16.22 -78.20
N ALA A 323 10.45 15.41 -79.09
CA ALA A 323 9.75 14.91 -80.26
C ALA A 323 9.05 13.57 -79.95
N ASP A 324 7.74 13.50 -80.19
CA ASP A 324 6.93 12.28 -80.14
C ASP A 324 6.65 11.81 -81.57
N ILE A 325 7.11 10.61 -81.92
CA ILE A 325 7.10 10.07 -83.29
C ILE A 325 6.29 8.79 -83.31
N ASN A 326 5.29 8.75 -84.19
CA ASN A 326 4.43 7.59 -84.36
C ASN A 326 4.21 7.30 -85.86
N PRO A 327 4.10 6.04 -86.29
CA PRO A 327 3.77 5.73 -87.68
C PRO A 327 2.44 6.35 -88.10
N TYR A 328 2.38 7.03 -89.25
CA TYR A 328 1.14 7.56 -89.79
C TYR A 328 0.42 6.47 -90.61
N ARG A 329 -0.65 5.91 -90.05
CA ARG A 329 -1.42 4.81 -90.64
C ARG A 329 -2.90 4.98 -90.38
N VAL A 330 -3.72 4.28 -91.15
CA VAL A 330 -5.15 4.13 -90.86
C VAL A 330 -5.30 3.29 -89.59
N LEU A 331 -6.02 3.82 -88.61
CA LEU A 331 -6.37 3.15 -87.35
C LEU A 331 -7.77 2.56 -87.39
N TYR A 332 -8.71 3.26 -88.03
CA TYR A 332 -10.07 2.78 -88.26
C TYR A 332 -10.46 3.02 -89.72
N GLN A 333 -11.11 2.03 -90.34
CA GLN A 333 -11.73 2.19 -91.65
C GLN A 333 -13.10 2.88 -91.53
N LYS A 334 -13.57 3.49 -92.61
CA LYS A 334 -14.92 4.06 -92.64
C LYS A 334 -15.96 2.97 -92.32
N GLY A 335 -16.85 3.25 -91.38
CA GLY A 335 -17.89 2.32 -90.94
C GLY A 335 -17.48 1.39 -89.80
N GLU A 336 -16.23 1.46 -89.32
CA GLU A 336 -15.76 0.67 -88.19
C GLU A 336 -16.27 1.23 -86.85
N ILE A 337 -16.54 0.36 -85.88
CA ILE A 337 -17.09 0.74 -84.57
C ILE A 337 -15.95 1.08 -83.62
N LEU A 338 -15.98 2.28 -83.02
CA LEU A 338 -14.97 2.72 -82.05
C LEU A 338 -15.38 2.38 -80.62
N ALA A 339 -16.65 2.56 -80.26
CA ALA A 339 -17.16 2.24 -78.94
C ALA A 339 -18.65 1.86 -79.00
N THR A 340 -19.10 1.13 -77.99
CA THR A 340 -20.51 0.75 -77.82
C THR A 340 -20.90 0.91 -76.36
N VAL A 341 -22.05 1.55 -76.12
CA VAL A 341 -22.62 1.75 -74.79
C VAL A 341 -24.07 1.27 -74.82
N PRO A 342 -24.47 0.34 -73.92
CA PRO A 342 -25.87 -0.03 -73.78
C PRO A 342 -26.66 1.15 -73.19
N LEU A 343 -27.81 1.44 -73.78
CA LEU A 343 -28.70 2.51 -73.41
C LEU A 343 -30.08 1.93 -73.07
N GLU A 344 -30.44 2.02 -71.79
CA GLU A 344 -31.78 1.73 -71.30
C GLU A 344 -32.49 3.06 -71.04
N LEU A 345 -33.39 3.46 -71.94
CA LEU A 345 -34.15 4.69 -71.80
C LEU A 345 -35.42 4.44 -70.97
N LYS A 346 -35.54 5.15 -69.85
CA LYS A 346 -36.83 5.35 -69.16
C LYS A 346 -37.47 6.65 -69.68
N VAL A 347 -38.79 6.65 -69.82
CA VAL A 347 -39.54 7.82 -70.31
C VAL A 347 -39.26 9.02 -69.40
N GLY A 348 -38.68 10.09 -69.97
CA GLY A 348 -38.41 11.36 -69.26
C GLY A 348 -36.98 11.58 -68.77
N ASP A 349 -36.06 10.60 -68.88
CA ASP A 349 -34.74 10.67 -68.26
C ASP A 349 -33.64 11.29 -69.17
N ARG A 350 -33.86 12.56 -69.56
CA ARG A 350 -32.92 13.30 -70.43
C ARG A 350 -31.50 13.45 -69.85
N PRO A 351 -31.30 13.68 -68.53
CA PRO A 351 -29.96 13.74 -67.93
C PRO A 351 -29.19 12.40 -68.05
N GLN A 352 -29.89 11.27 -67.92
CA GLN A 352 -29.27 9.95 -68.07
C GLN A 352 -28.79 9.70 -69.51
N LEU A 353 -29.55 10.16 -70.51
CA LEU A 353 -29.15 10.09 -71.92
C LEU A 353 -27.91 10.93 -72.22
N GLN A 354 -27.83 12.16 -71.68
CA GLN A 354 -26.64 13.01 -71.81
C GLN A 354 -25.39 12.32 -71.23
N LEU A 355 -25.53 11.72 -70.04
CA LEU A 355 -24.44 10.99 -69.39
C LEU A 355 -23.97 9.78 -70.22
N GLN A 356 -24.88 9.03 -70.85
CA GLN A 356 -24.50 7.89 -71.69
C GLN A 356 -23.81 8.32 -72.99
N ILE A 357 -24.21 9.45 -73.58
CA ILE A 357 -23.54 10.02 -74.76
C ILE A 357 -22.14 10.53 -74.38
N GLU A 358 -22.01 11.23 -73.25
CA GLU A 358 -20.71 11.64 -72.72
C GLU A 358 -19.80 10.44 -72.47
N LYS A 359 -20.33 9.39 -71.84
CA LYS A 359 -19.61 8.12 -71.64
C LYS A 359 -19.18 7.49 -72.97
N LEU A 360 -20.06 7.47 -73.97
CA LEU A 360 -19.73 6.95 -75.29
C LEU A 360 -18.60 7.75 -75.95
N VAL A 361 -18.66 9.08 -75.85
CA VAL A 361 -17.62 9.98 -76.37
C VAL A 361 -16.28 9.75 -75.67
N GLU A 362 -16.26 9.67 -74.35
CA GLU A 362 -15.03 9.41 -73.58
C GLU A 362 -14.46 8.03 -73.85
N LEU A 363 -15.30 6.98 -73.92
CA LEU A 363 -14.88 5.65 -74.35
C LEU A 363 -14.32 5.65 -75.78
N THR A 364 -14.93 6.42 -76.68
CA THR A 364 -14.43 6.57 -78.07
C THR A 364 -13.05 7.19 -78.10
N LYS A 365 -12.83 8.28 -77.35
CA LYS A 365 -11.50 8.91 -77.23
C LYS A 365 -10.48 7.96 -76.61
N LEU A 366 -10.86 7.22 -75.57
CA LEU A 366 -10.00 6.26 -74.90
C LEU A 366 -9.58 5.13 -75.85
N ASN A 367 -10.53 4.49 -76.51
CA ASN A 367 -10.28 3.40 -77.45
C ASN A 367 -9.43 3.87 -78.64
N ALA A 368 -9.70 5.06 -79.17
CA ALA A 368 -8.87 5.67 -80.21
C ALA A 368 -7.43 5.87 -79.71
N ARG A 369 -7.23 6.43 -78.52
CA ARG A 369 -5.88 6.64 -77.96
C ARG A 369 -5.12 5.34 -77.72
N GLN A 370 -5.81 4.29 -77.24
CA GLN A 370 -5.24 2.97 -76.99
C GLN A 370 -4.69 2.31 -78.27
N ILE A 371 -5.41 2.41 -79.39
CA ILE A 371 -4.97 1.82 -80.66
C ILE A 371 -3.90 2.67 -81.39
N GLY A 372 -3.64 3.89 -80.89
CA GLY A 372 -2.54 4.74 -81.35
C GLY A 372 -2.96 6.11 -81.90
N TYR A 373 -4.19 6.55 -81.71
CA TYR A 373 -4.60 7.92 -82.10
C TYR A 373 -3.88 8.95 -81.23
N ARG A 374 -3.39 10.01 -81.88
CA ARG A 374 -2.61 11.11 -81.29
C ARG A 374 -3.14 12.49 -81.65
N GLY A 375 -4.34 12.57 -82.24
CA GLY A 375 -5.04 13.83 -82.46
C GLY A 375 -5.78 14.28 -81.21
N ASP A 376 -6.02 15.59 -81.11
CA ASP A 376 -6.68 16.20 -79.95
C ASP A 376 -8.12 16.66 -80.24
N GLN A 377 -8.56 16.59 -81.51
CA GLN A 377 -9.89 17.04 -81.95
C GLN A 377 -10.83 15.86 -82.24
N LEU A 378 -12.07 15.97 -81.77
CA LEU A 378 -13.17 15.04 -82.03
C LEU A 378 -14.31 15.83 -82.68
N GLN A 379 -14.85 15.30 -83.77
CA GLN A 379 -16.04 15.84 -84.42
C GLN A 379 -17.12 14.77 -84.50
N ILE A 380 -18.34 15.12 -84.12
CA ILE A 380 -19.52 14.27 -84.26
C ILE A 380 -20.33 14.78 -85.45
N GLY A 381 -20.54 13.92 -86.45
CA GLY A 381 -21.24 14.25 -87.70
C GLY A 381 -20.63 15.46 -88.41
N ASP A 382 -21.43 16.50 -88.60
CA ASP A 382 -21.04 17.77 -89.23
C ASP A 382 -20.37 18.77 -88.27
N GLY A 383 -20.16 18.39 -87.00
CA GLY A 383 -19.57 19.25 -85.98
C GLY A 383 -20.52 20.30 -85.42
N ARG A 384 -21.81 20.23 -85.77
CA ARG A 384 -22.84 21.16 -85.28
C ARG A 384 -23.60 20.59 -84.10
N LEU A 385 -23.85 21.43 -83.09
CA LEU A 385 -24.59 21.02 -81.90
C LEU A 385 -26.05 20.65 -82.24
N GLU A 386 -26.64 21.30 -83.25
CA GLU A 386 -28.00 21.05 -83.71
C GLU A 386 -28.18 19.61 -84.23
N THR A 387 -27.16 19.05 -84.88
CA THR A 387 -27.19 17.67 -85.40
C THR A 387 -27.19 16.67 -84.25
N LEU A 388 -26.40 16.91 -83.21
CA LEU A 388 -26.41 16.11 -81.99
C LEU A 388 -27.75 16.22 -81.24
N ILE A 389 -28.31 17.42 -81.11
CA ILE A 389 -29.62 17.64 -80.48
C ILE A 389 -30.73 16.90 -81.24
N ARG A 390 -30.73 16.93 -82.58
CA ARG A 390 -31.69 16.19 -83.40
C ARG A 390 -31.53 14.68 -83.28
N PHE A 391 -30.30 14.18 -83.22
CA PHE A 391 -30.03 12.77 -82.95
C PHE A 391 -30.66 12.36 -81.61
N VAL A 392 -30.41 13.12 -80.54
CA VAL A 392 -30.95 12.89 -79.20
C VAL A 392 -32.48 12.92 -79.17
N ASN A 393 -33.11 13.90 -79.82
CA ASN A 393 -34.57 14.08 -79.81
C ASN A 393 -35.33 13.00 -80.59
N ASN A 394 -34.69 12.37 -81.59
CA ASN A 394 -35.31 11.34 -82.43
C ASN A 394 -35.00 9.91 -81.95
N LEU A 395 -34.34 9.75 -80.81
CA LEU A 395 -34.17 8.42 -80.19
C LEU A 395 -35.53 7.91 -79.67
N PRO A 396 -35.93 6.68 -80.03
CA PRO A 396 -37.20 6.14 -79.59
C PRO A 396 -37.22 5.97 -78.08
N THR A 397 -38.28 6.45 -77.43
CA THR A 397 -38.50 6.38 -75.98
C THR A 397 -39.04 5.03 -75.50
N LYS A 398 -38.78 3.95 -76.25
CA LYS A 398 -39.31 2.60 -75.98
C LYS A 398 -38.45 1.82 -74.98
N THR A 399 -39.08 0.87 -74.29
CA THR A 399 -38.55 0.04 -73.20
C THR A 399 -37.54 -1.04 -73.61
N GLN A 400 -37.15 -1.12 -74.88
CA GLN A 400 -36.19 -2.12 -75.34
C GLN A 400 -34.75 -1.60 -75.21
N PRO A 401 -33.78 -2.46 -74.88
CA PRO A 401 -32.39 -2.06 -74.75
C PRO A 401 -31.83 -1.65 -76.12
N ILE A 402 -31.45 -0.39 -76.25
CA ILE A 402 -30.82 0.16 -77.44
C ILE A 402 -29.31 0.15 -77.21
N GLN A 403 -28.52 -0.05 -78.27
CA GLN A 403 -27.08 0.15 -78.24
C GLN A 403 -26.72 1.45 -78.95
N LEU A 404 -26.07 2.37 -78.24
CA LEU A 404 -25.42 3.50 -78.87
C LEU A 404 -24.01 3.11 -79.29
N LYS A 405 -23.68 3.33 -80.56
CA LYS A 405 -22.36 3.07 -81.12
C LYS A 405 -21.79 4.36 -81.69
N SER A 406 -20.48 4.53 -81.51
CA SER A 406 -19.70 5.49 -82.28
C SER A 406 -19.05 4.75 -83.43
N ILE A 407 -19.24 5.28 -84.64
CA ILE A 407 -18.74 4.68 -85.88
C ILE A 407 -17.87 5.72 -86.60
N ALA A 408 -16.81 5.26 -87.26
CA ALA A 408 -15.95 6.12 -88.06
C ALA A 408 -16.71 6.63 -89.31
N SER A 409 -17.00 7.94 -89.39
CA SER A 409 -17.64 8.54 -90.58
C SER A 409 -16.72 8.52 -91.81
N GLU A 410 -15.42 8.55 -91.58
CA GLU A 410 -14.35 8.42 -92.58
C GLU A 410 -13.18 7.61 -92.01
N SER A 411 -12.16 7.33 -92.83
CA SER A 411 -10.97 6.63 -92.31
C SER A 411 -10.23 7.51 -91.31
N ILE A 412 -9.99 7.00 -90.12
CA ILE A 412 -9.30 7.72 -89.05
C ILE A 412 -7.84 7.30 -89.06
N TYR A 413 -6.95 8.27 -89.10
CA TYR A 413 -5.50 8.05 -89.11
C TYR A 413 -4.89 8.29 -87.73
N THR A 414 -3.60 7.96 -87.56
CA THR A 414 -2.82 8.26 -86.34
C THR A 414 -2.96 9.70 -85.86
N ALA A 415 -3.17 10.64 -86.78
CA ALA A 415 -3.39 12.05 -86.49
C ALA A 415 -4.47 12.65 -87.40
N GLY A 416 -5.01 13.79 -86.99
CA GLY A 416 -6.08 14.50 -87.70
C GLY A 416 -7.31 14.65 -86.83
N LEU A 417 -8.48 14.71 -87.46
CA LEU A 417 -9.75 14.86 -86.79
C LEU A 417 -10.37 13.48 -86.52
N LEU A 418 -10.80 13.22 -85.28
CA LEU A 418 -11.55 12.02 -84.95
C LEU A 418 -13.01 12.23 -85.34
N LYS A 419 -13.32 12.03 -86.62
CA LYS A 419 -14.68 12.24 -87.16
C LYS A 419 -15.50 10.97 -87.01
N ILE A 420 -16.53 11.07 -86.17
CA ILE A 420 -17.41 9.96 -85.84
C ILE A 420 -18.86 10.31 -86.12
N GLU A 421 -19.66 9.29 -86.37
CA GLU A 421 -21.12 9.37 -86.33
C GLU A 421 -21.63 8.56 -85.14
N LEU A 422 -22.69 9.06 -84.51
CA LEU A 422 -23.41 8.29 -83.51
C LEU A 422 -24.54 7.53 -84.19
N VAL A 423 -24.66 6.25 -83.85
CA VAL A 423 -25.66 5.33 -84.39
C VAL A 423 -26.36 4.61 -83.26
N ALA A 424 -27.70 4.65 -83.25
CA ALA A 424 -28.51 3.87 -82.35
C ALA A 424 -28.98 2.59 -83.03
N ILE A 425 -28.76 1.44 -82.39
CA ILE A 425 -29.09 0.11 -82.93
C ILE A 425 -29.99 -0.63 -81.95
N GLU A 426 -31.07 -1.20 -82.48
CA GLU A 426 -31.98 -2.10 -81.75
C GLU A 426 -32.06 -3.42 -82.52
N ASN A 427 -31.82 -4.57 -81.87
CA ASN A 427 -31.89 -5.89 -82.50
C ASN A 427 -31.13 -6.00 -83.84
N ASN A 428 -29.90 -5.46 -83.89
CA ASN A 428 -29.05 -5.37 -85.09
C ASN A 428 -29.62 -4.53 -86.26
N ARG A 429 -30.68 -3.74 -86.06
CA ARG A 429 -31.18 -2.77 -87.04
C ARG A 429 -30.81 -1.35 -86.62
N VAL A 430 -30.31 -0.57 -87.58
CA VAL A 430 -30.00 0.85 -87.38
C VAL A 430 -31.32 1.62 -87.28
N LEU A 431 -31.51 2.33 -86.17
CA LEU A 431 -32.69 3.16 -85.92
C LEU A 431 -32.48 4.59 -86.44
N ILE A 432 -31.33 5.17 -86.13
CA ILE A 432 -30.97 6.54 -86.49
C ILE A 432 -29.45 6.68 -86.52
N ARG A 433 -28.96 7.48 -87.46
CA ARG A 433 -27.56 7.90 -87.57
C ARG A 433 -27.49 9.41 -87.55
N THR A 434 -26.37 9.93 -87.09
CA THR A 434 -26.12 11.38 -87.09
C THR A 434 -25.95 11.91 -88.52
N ASP A 435 -25.36 11.12 -89.42
CA ASP A 435 -25.06 11.52 -90.81
C ASP A 435 -26.27 11.41 -91.78
N ASP A 436 -27.32 10.65 -91.41
CA ASP A 436 -28.52 10.44 -92.24
C ASP A 436 -29.62 11.51 -92.03
N LEU A 437 -29.40 12.46 -91.12
CA LEU A 437 -30.40 13.48 -90.76
C LEU A 437 -30.37 14.64 -91.77
N PRO A 438 -31.47 14.93 -92.52
CA PRO A 438 -31.47 15.97 -93.54
C PRO A 438 -31.13 17.34 -92.95
N ILE A 439 -30.27 18.07 -93.65
CA ILE A 439 -29.91 19.44 -93.32
C ILE A 439 -31.00 20.34 -93.88
N ASP A 440 -31.71 21.06 -93.01
CA ASP A 440 -32.64 22.09 -93.47
C ASP A 440 -31.84 23.17 -94.24
N PRO A 441 -32.21 23.57 -95.48
CA PRO A 441 -31.35 24.38 -96.35
C PRO A 441 -30.99 25.78 -95.84
N ILE A 442 -31.48 26.19 -94.67
CA ILE A 442 -31.38 27.56 -94.17
C ILE A 442 -30.09 27.80 -93.36
N SER A 443 -29.36 26.76 -92.95
CA SER A 443 -28.11 26.90 -92.16
C SER A 443 -26.83 26.94 -93.02
N LYS A 444 -26.85 27.74 -94.10
CA LYS A 444 -25.66 28.12 -94.88
C LYS A 444 -24.97 29.39 -94.37
N ARG A 445 -25.45 30.01 -93.28
CA ARG A 445 -24.70 31.07 -92.61
C ARG A 445 -23.71 30.47 -91.64
N SER A 446 -22.48 30.34 -92.11
CA SER A 446 -21.29 30.13 -91.31
C SER A 446 -21.31 31.06 -90.09
N ILE A 447 -21.54 30.51 -88.90
CA ILE A 447 -21.23 31.20 -87.66
C ILE A 447 -19.70 31.13 -87.55
N HIS A 448 -19.04 32.17 -88.03
CA HIS A 448 -17.71 32.53 -87.53
C HIS A 448 -17.88 32.78 -86.04
N ILE A 449 -17.41 31.84 -85.22
CA ILE A 449 -17.20 32.10 -83.80
C ILE A 449 -16.03 33.07 -83.74
N LEU A 450 -16.38 34.33 -83.51
CA LEU A 450 -15.47 35.38 -83.06
C LEU A 450 -14.76 34.89 -81.80
N ASN A 451 -13.43 34.89 -81.85
CA ASN A 451 -12.59 34.81 -80.66
C ASN A 451 -12.97 35.96 -79.71
N PRO A 452 -13.20 35.71 -78.41
CA PRO A 452 -13.17 36.76 -77.42
C PRO A 452 -11.71 37.20 -77.22
N THR A 453 -11.51 38.51 -77.33
CA THR A 453 -10.29 39.28 -77.04
C THR A 453 -9.71 39.02 -75.67
#